data_AF-A0A921IVV8-F1
#
_entry.id   AF-A0A921IVV8-F1
#
_cell.length_a   1.000
_cell.length_b   1.000
_cell.length_c   1.000
_cell.angle_alpha   90.00
_cell.angle_beta   90.00
_cell.angle_gamma   90.00
#
_symmetry.space_group_name_H-M   'P 1'
#
loop_
_entity.id
_entity.type
_entity.pdbx_description
1 polymer ?
#
loop_
_entity_poly.entity_id
_entity_poly.type
_entity_poly.pdbx_seq_one_letter_code
_entity_poly.pdbx_strand_id
1 'polypeptide(L)'
;MKNKVQLITYADRLGAGTLASMTDILRTRFDGVYEGVHILPFFTPFDGADAGFDPIDHTAVDPRLGGWDDVAELARTHGIMVDAIVNHMSWESSQFQDVLAKGEESEYFPMFLMMSTVYPDGATEEELAGIYRPRPGLPFTHYTCGGRTRLVWTTFTPQQVDIDTDSEQGWTYLMSIFDRMAASHVSYIRLDAVGYGAKEADSSCFMTPKTFELIGRLREEGAKRGLEILIEVHSYYRKQIEIASKVDRVYDFALPPLLLHSLFTGHVEPVAHWTAVRPNNAVTVLDTHDGIGVIDIGSDQLDRSLKGLIPDEDVDALVNTIHANTHGESAAATGAAASNLDLYQVNSTYYSALGCNDQHYLAARAVQFFLPGVPQVYYVGALAGGNDMDLLNRTHVGRDINRHYYTVAEIDENLERPVVKALNALCRLRNTLDAFDGEFSHEVDGDTSITFRWQGRTSSAALTFEPGRGLGADNATPVASLAWTDDEGAHATDDLLNNPPVVA
;
A
#
# COMPACT_ATOMS: atom_id res chain seq x y z
N MET A 1 -8.50 13.12 7.00
CA MET A 1 -8.01 11.88 7.61
C MET A 1 -7.28 12.34 8.85
N LYS A 2 -7.49 11.71 10.01
CA LYS A 2 -6.76 12.10 11.22
C LYS A 2 -5.25 11.96 10.98
N ASN A 3 -4.47 12.95 11.41
CA ASN A 3 -3.02 12.99 11.23
C ASN A 3 -2.29 12.14 12.27
N LYS A 4 -2.61 10.85 12.31
CA LYS A 4 -2.15 9.87 13.29
C LYS A 4 -1.67 8.62 12.57
N VAL A 5 -0.73 7.90 13.17
CA VAL A 5 -0.22 6.64 12.61
C VAL A 5 -1.35 5.61 12.54
N GLN A 6 -1.43 4.90 11.42
CA GLN A 6 -2.39 3.84 11.16
C GLN A 6 -1.68 2.50 10.96
N LEU A 7 -2.33 1.40 11.33
CA LEU A 7 -1.87 0.05 11.02
C LEU A 7 -2.47 -0.43 9.68
N ILE A 8 -1.73 -1.12 8.83
CA ILE A 8 -2.30 -1.92 7.72
C ILE A 8 -2.22 -3.40 8.14
N THR A 9 -3.35 -4.12 8.14
CA THR A 9 -3.34 -5.52 8.55
C THR A 9 -4.47 -6.35 7.95
N TYR A 10 -4.25 -7.66 7.88
CA TYR A 10 -5.30 -8.64 7.62
C TYR A 10 -5.97 -9.01 8.95
N ALA A 11 -7.29 -9.14 8.96
CA ALA A 11 -8.04 -9.52 10.15
C ALA A 11 -7.64 -10.91 10.69
N ASP A 12 -7.24 -11.83 9.81
CA ASP A 12 -6.91 -13.21 10.16
C ASP A 12 -5.43 -13.44 10.53
N ARG A 13 -4.54 -12.51 10.17
CA ARG A 13 -3.08 -12.68 10.31
C ARG A 13 -2.48 -11.95 11.52
N LEU A 14 -3.32 -11.27 12.31
CA LEU A 14 -2.92 -10.56 13.52
C LEU A 14 -3.76 -11.00 14.73
N GLY A 15 -3.30 -12.05 15.41
CA GLY A 15 -3.93 -12.60 16.60
C GLY A 15 -4.56 -13.98 16.34
N ALA A 16 -5.83 -14.14 16.72
CA ALA A 16 -6.54 -15.42 16.69
C ALA A 16 -7.44 -15.62 15.46
N GLY A 17 -7.22 -14.87 14.37
CA GLY A 17 -7.88 -15.16 13.10
C GLY A 17 -9.22 -14.46 12.84
N THR A 18 -9.58 -13.40 13.58
CA THR A 18 -10.89 -12.74 13.48
C THR A 18 -10.80 -11.24 13.68
N LEU A 19 -11.81 -10.50 13.18
CA LEU A 19 -11.94 -9.04 13.39
C LEU A 19 -11.95 -8.68 14.89
N ALA A 20 -12.64 -9.47 15.71
CA ALA A 20 -12.69 -9.27 17.15
C ALA A 20 -11.30 -9.45 17.80
N SER A 21 -10.53 -10.47 17.39
CA SER A 21 -9.17 -10.67 17.90
C SER A 21 -8.21 -9.56 17.44
N MET A 22 -8.28 -9.13 16.18
CA MET A 22 -7.48 -8.01 15.69
C MET A 22 -7.80 -6.73 16.47
N THR A 23 -9.07 -6.50 16.78
CA THR A 23 -9.54 -5.37 17.60
C THR A 23 -8.98 -5.44 19.04
N ASP A 24 -8.97 -6.62 19.66
CA ASP A 24 -8.36 -6.82 20.97
C ASP A 24 -6.86 -6.50 20.95
N ILE A 25 -6.13 -6.99 19.94
CA ILE A 25 -4.70 -6.71 19.77
C ILE A 25 -4.45 -5.21 19.65
N LEU A 26 -5.17 -4.51 18.77
CA LEU A 26 -5.05 -3.05 18.60
C LEU A 26 -5.25 -2.31 19.93
N ARG A 27 -6.31 -2.66 20.68
CA ARG A 27 -6.67 -1.97 21.92
C ARG A 27 -5.75 -2.28 23.10
N THR A 28 -5.17 -3.48 23.16
CA THR A 28 -4.42 -3.94 24.34
C THR A 28 -2.90 -3.87 24.16
N ARG A 29 -2.40 -4.07 22.93
CA ARG A 29 -0.96 -4.07 22.62
C ARG A 29 -0.50 -2.77 21.99
N PHE A 30 -1.38 -2.10 21.22
CA PHE A 30 -1.02 -0.94 20.41
C PHE A 30 -1.78 0.34 20.79
N ASP A 31 -2.28 0.44 22.02
CA ASP A 31 -2.93 1.65 22.52
C ASP A 31 -1.97 2.86 22.45
N GLY A 32 -2.50 3.95 21.88
CA GLY A 32 -1.77 5.17 21.53
C GLY A 32 -0.73 5.04 20.40
N VAL A 33 -0.49 3.83 19.88
CA VAL A 33 0.47 3.58 18.78
C VAL A 33 -0.22 3.76 17.43
N TYR A 34 -1.30 3.02 17.19
CA TYR A 34 -2.06 3.07 15.94
C TYR A 34 -3.47 3.57 16.23
N GLU A 35 -3.79 4.82 15.86
CA GLU A 35 -5.12 5.43 16.11
C GLU A 35 -6.10 5.21 14.94
N GLY A 36 -5.66 4.50 13.91
CA GLY A 36 -6.49 4.04 12.81
C GLY A 36 -5.96 2.72 12.25
N VAL A 37 -6.77 2.07 11.44
CA VAL A 37 -6.42 0.80 10.82
C VAL A 37 -7.01 0.70 9.42
N HIS A 38 -6.17 0.35 8.46
CA HIS A 38 -6.58 -0.21 7.17
C HIS A 38 -6.70 -1.72 7.32
N ILE A 39 -7.93 -2.19 7.33
CA ILE A 39 -8.23 -3.62 7.31
C ILE A 39 -8.24 -4.04 5.84
N LEU A 40 -7.28 -4.86 5.46
CA LEU A 40 -7.21 -5.47 4.12
C LEU A 40 -8.46 -6.33 3.85
N PRO A 41 -8.80 -6.62 2.58
CA PRO A 41 -10.10 -7.15 2.22
C PRO A 41 -10.54 -8.35 3.07
N PHE A 42 -11.61 -8.15 3.84
CA PHE A 42 -12.23 -9.13 4.75
C PHE A 42 -13.61 -9.58 4.26
N PHE A 43 -13.88 -9.33 2.97
CA PHE A 43 -15.14 -9.66 2.30
C PHE A 43 -15.17 -11.14 1.90
N THR A 44 -16.31 -11.62 1.42
CA THR A 44 -16.44 -13.03 1.04
C THR A 44 -15.89 -13.31 -0.36
N PRO A 45 -14.93 -14.24 -0.54
CA PRO A 45 -14.07 -14.85 0.47
C PRO A 45 -12.75 -14.05 0.67
N PHE A 46 -12.17 -14.11 1.86
CA PHE A 46 -10.88 -13.46 2.14
C PHE A 46 -9.66 -14.29 1.71
N ASP A 47 -9.86 -15.58 1.40
CA ASP A 47 -8.81 -16.56 1.08
C ASP A 47 -8.97 -17.13 -0.35
N GLY A 48 -9.51 -16.31 -1.25
CA GLY A 48 -9.66 -16.62 -2.67
C GLY A 48 -8.33 -16.63 -3.44
N ALA A 49 -8.43 -16.39 -4.75
CA ALA A 49 -7.29 -16.37 -5.67
C ALA A 49 -6.26 -15.28 -5.34
N ASP A 50 -6.68 -14.20 -4.67
CA ASP A 50 -5.83 -13.06 -4.38
C ASP A 50 -6.03 -12.50 -2.96
N ALA A 51 -6.17 -13.39 -1.97
CA ALA A 51 -6.23 -13.03 -0.55
C ALA A 51 -7.24 -11.91 -0.23
N GLY A 52 -8.45 -12.02 -0.82
CA GLY A 52 -9.58 -11.12 -0.59
C GLY A 52 -9.78 -10.06 -1.68
N PHE A 53 -8.82 -9.89 -2.60
CA PHE A 53 -8.94 -9.00 -3.75
C PHE A 53 -9.79 -9.58 -4.90
N ASP A 54 -10.34 -10.77 -4.74
CA ASP A 54 -11.30 -11.41 -5.65
C ASP A 54 -12.64 -11.70 -4.95
N PRO A 55 -13.38 -10.67 -4.51
CA PRO A 55 -14.59 -10.87 -3.73
C PRO A 55 -15.74 -11.38 -4.59
N ILE A 56 -16.41 -12.41 -4.08
CA ILE A 56 -17.70 -12.91 -4.58
C ILE A 56 -18.81 -11.92 -4.20
N ASP A 57 -18.78 -11.41 -2.97
CA ASP A 57 -19.67 -10.35 -2.47
C ASP A 57 -18.89 -9.36 -1.60
N HIS A 58 -18.65 -8.17 -2.16
CA HIS A 58 -17.99 -7.06 -1.47
C HIS A 58 -18.77 -6.48 -0.29
N THR A 59 -20.08 -6.70 -0.24
CA THR A 59 -20.95 -6.11 0.77
C THR A 59 -21.13 -7.03 1.98
N ALA A 60 -20.59 -8.24 1.91
CA ALA A 60 -20.66 -9.24 2.97
C ALA A 60 -19.26 -9.51 3.53
N VAL A 61 -19.11 -9.29 4.84
CA VAL A 61 -17.95 -9.79 5.60
C VAL A 61 -17.90 -11.31 5.50
N ASP A 62 -16.72 -11.87 5.32
CA ASP A 62 -16.57 -13.33 5.38
C ASP A 62 -16.97 -13.83 6.77
N PRO A 63 -17.94 -14.77 6.87
CA PRO A 63 -18.49 -15.19 8.16
C PRO A 63 -17.46 -15.88 9.06
N ARG A 64 -16.30 -16.30 8.54
CA ARG A 64 -15.19 -16.84 9.34
C ARG A 64 -14.44 -15.75 10.09
N LEU A 65 -14.47 -14.51 9.60
CA LEU A 65 -13.76 -13.36 10.19
C LEU A 65 -14.62 -12.57 11.18
N GLY A 66 -15.96 -12.59 11.00
CA GLY A 66 -16.91 -11.87 11.85
C GLY A 66 -18.06 -11.26 11.04
N GLY A 67 -18.50 -10.08 11.44
CA GLY A 67 -19.54 -9.30 10.75
C GLY A 67 -19.33 -7.80 10.81
N TRP A 68 -20.21 -7.04 10.18
CA TRP A 68 -20.18 -5.57 10.20
C TRP A 68 -20.33 -4.98 11.61
N ASP A 69 -20.96 -5.70 12.54
CA ASP A 69 -21.05 -5.30 13.95
C ASP A 69 -19.65 -5.25 14.63
N ASP A 70 -18.72 -6.12 14.24
CA ASP A 70 -17.34 -6.10 14.73
C ASP A 70 -16.60 -4.85 14.21
N VAL A 71 -16.83 -4.49 12.95
CA VAL A 71 -16.30 -3.25 12.34
C VAL A 71 -16.86 -2.02 13.06
N ALA A 72 -18.18 -2.00 13.33
CA ALA A 72 -18.83 -0.94 14.08
C ALA A 72 -18.28 -0.80 15.50
N GLU A 73 -17.99 -1.91 16.18
CA GLU A 73 -17.38 -1.90 17.51
C GLU A 73 -15.96 -1.34 17.47
N LEU A 74 -15.12 -1.76 16.51
CA LEU A 74 -13.77 -1.22 16.32
C LEU A 74 -13.77 0.29 16.04
N ALA A 75 -14.72 0.76 15.24
CA ALA A 75 -14.85 2.17 14.82
C ALA A 75 -15.06 3.15 15.99
N ARG A 76 -15.48 2.65 17.17
CA ARG A 76 -15.59 3.44 18.40
C ARG A 76 -14.25 3.96 18.91
N THR A 77 -13.16 3.30 18.51
CA THR A 77 -11.80 3.55 19.00
C THR A 77 -10.81 3.92 17.90
N HIS A 78 -11.04 3.49 16.66
CA HIS A 78 -10.10 3.65 15.56
C HIS A 78 -10.77 4.22 14.32
N GLY A 79 -10.08 5.08 13.56
CA GLY A 79 -10.50 5.42 12.20
C GLY A 79 -10.24 4.24 11.27
N ILE A 80 -11.28 3.73 10.59
CA ILE A 80 -11.18 2.53 9.76
C ILE A 80 -11.06 2.91 8.29
N MET A 81 -10.05 2.36 7.64
CA MET A 81 -9.91 2.31 6.19
C MET A 81 -10.22 0.90 5.68
N VAL A 82 -10.95 0.82 4.58
CA VAL A 82 -11.21 -0.44 3.87
C VAL A 82 -11.06 -0.23 2.37
N ASP A 83 -10.91 -1.33 1.64
CA ASP A 83 -10.84 -1.31 0.18
C ASP A 83 -12.22 -1.20 -0.47
N ALA A 84 -12.31 -0.39 -1.52
CA ALA A 84 -13.26 -0.60 -2.60
C ALA A 84 -12.47 -1.13 -3.80
N ILE A 85 -12.68 -2.41 -4.14
CA ILE A 85 -12.02 -3.02 -5.30
C ILE A 85 -12.84 -2.69 -6.54
N VAL A 86 -12.50 -1.54 -7.12
CA VAL A 86 -13.34 -0.88 -8.13
C VAL A 86 -13.08 -1.40 -9.54
N ASN A 87 -11.95 -2.06 -9.78
CA ASN A 87 -11.56 -2.51 -11.11
C ASN A 87 -12.20 -3.85 -11.52
N HIS A 88 -12.37 -4.76 -10.56
CA HIS A 88 -12.71 -6.15 -10.84
C HIS A 88 -13.47 -6.79 -9.67
N MET A 89 -13.99 -7.99 -9.91
CA MET A 89 -14.61 -8.83 -8.89
C MET A 89 -14.36 -10.32 -9.18
N SER A 90 -14.75 -11.22 -8.28
CA SER A 90 -14.63 -12.66 -8.52
C SER A 90 -15.49 -13.11 -9.71
N TRP A 91 -14.94 -14.02 -10.51
CA TRP A 91 -15.72 -14.78 -11.49
C TRP A 91 -16.79 -15.67 -10.84
N GLU A 92 -16.69 -15.98 -9.55
CA GLU A 92 -17.71 -16.72 -8.79
C GLU A 92 -18.85 -15.83 -8.27
N SER A 93 -18.78 -14.52 -8.52
CA SER A 93 -19.85 -13.59 -8.17
C SER A 93 -21.18 -13.92 -8.87
N SER A 94 -22.30 -13.64 -8.19
CA SER A 94 -23.63 -13.94 -8.72
C SER A 94 -23.88 -13.27 -10.08
N GLN A 95 -23.36 -12.05 -10.26
CA GLN A 95 -23.46 -11.27 -11.49
C GLN A 95 -22.72 -11.95 -12.63
N PHE A 96 -21.47 -12.38 -12.41
CA PHE A 96 -20.70 -13.04 -13.47
C PHE A 96 -21.21 -14.45 -13.77
N GLN A 97 -21.64 -15.21 -12.75
CA GLN A 97 -22.25 -16.53 -12.95
C GLN A 97 -23.54 -16.44 -13.78
N ASP A 98 -24.33 -15.37 -13.63
CA ASP A 98 -25.50 -15.14 -14.49
C ASP A 98 -25.09 -14.88 -15.96
N VAL A 99 -24.01 -14.13 -16.18
CA VAL A 99 -23.41 -13.90 -17.51
C VAL A 99 -22.85 -15.18 -18.11
N LEU A 100 -22.20 -16.04 -17.32
CA LEU A 100 -21.75 -17.35 -17.78
C LEU A 100 -22.94 -18.20 -18.27
N ALA A 101 -24.03 -18.20 -17.49
CA ALA A 101 -25.22 -18.99 -17.80
C ALA A 101 -26.01 -18.48 -19.01
N LYS A 102 -26.23 -17.16 -19.10
CA LYS A 102 -27.17 -16.54 -20.06
C LYS A 102 -26.51 -15.75 -21.19
N GLY A 103 -25.22 -15.43 -21.06
CA GLY A 103 -24.52 -14.58 -22.03
C GLY A 103 -25.18 -13.21 -22.15
N GLU A 104 -25.42 -12.78 -23.39
CA GLU A 104 -26.03 -11.48 -23.72
C GLU A 104 -27.47 -11.31 -23.19
N GLU A 105 -28.14 -12.40 -22.78
CA GLU A 105 -29.47 -12.35 -22.17
C GLU A 105 -29.44 -12.03 -20.65
N SER A 106 -28.24 -12.00 -20.04
CA SER A 106 -28.07 -11.57 -18.65
C SER A 106 -28.23 -10.05 -18.51
N GLU A 107 -28.94 -9.60 -17.47
CA GLU A 107 -29.00 -8.17 -17.13
C GLU A 107 -27.64 -7.59 -16.74
N TYR A 108 -26.71 -8.45 -16.30
CA TYR A 108 -25.34 -8.10 -15.92
C TYR A 108 -24.35 -8.20 -17.07
N PHE A 109 -24.75 -8.58 -18.28
CA PHE A 109 -23.84 -8.66 -19.43
C PHE A 109 -23.05 -7.35 -19.67
N PRO A 110 -23.68 -6.14 -19.60
CA PRO A 110 -22.96 -4.88 -19.77
C PRO A 110 -21.98 -4.56 -18.64
N MET A 111 -22.08 -5.23 -17.50
CA MET A 111 -21.25 -4.97 -16.32
C MET A 111 -19.80 -5.40 -16.51
N PHE A 112 -19.51 -6.33 -17.42
CA PHE A 112 -18.17 -6.94 -17.54
C PHE A 112 -17.49 -6.59 -18.85
N LEU A 113 -16.21 -6.26 -18.76
CA LEU A 113 -15.40 -5.93 -19.93
C LEU A 113 -15.02 -7.20 -20.69
N MET A 114 -15.34 -7.21 -21.98
CA MET A 114 -14.88 -8.19 -22.96
C MET A 114 -13.91 -7.50 -23.91
N MET A 115 -13.09 -8.27 -24.65
CA MET A 115 -12.30 -7.70 -25.75
C MET A 115 -13.19 -6.89 -26.71
N SER A 116 -14.39 -7.41 -27.03
CA SER A 116 -15.35 -6.73 -27.91
C SER A 116 -16.03 -5.50 -27.29
N THR A 117 -15.98 -5.33 -25.96
CA THR A 117 -16.50 -4.13 -25.29
C THR A 117 -15.60 -2.93 -25.60
N VAL A 118 -14.28 -3.15 -25.62
CA VAL A 118 -13.28 -2.11 -25.88
C VAL A 118 -12.95 -2.00 -27.37
N TYR A 119 -12.95 -3.13 -28.08
CA TYR A 119 -12.59 -3.24 -29.49
C TYR A 119 -13.73 -3.87 -30.32
N PRO A 120 -14.84 -3.15 -30.54
CA PRO A 120 -16.03 -3.70 -31.21
C PRO A 120 -15.77 -4.08 -32.67
N ASP A 121 -14.84 -3.40 -33.34
CA ASP A 121 -14.47 -3.64 -34.74
C ASP A 121 -13.24 -4.55 -34.90
N GLY A 122 -12.79 -5.17 -33.80
CA GLY A 122 -11.51 -5.88 -33.71
C GLY A 122 -10.37 -4.98 -33.25
N ALA A 123 -9.22 -5.59 -32.93
CA ALA A 123 -8.02 -4.89 -32.46
C ALA A 123 -6.79 -5.31 -33.29
N THR A 124 -5.89 -4.37 -33.49
CA THR A 124 -4.57 -4.57 -34.07
C THR A 124 -3.56 -5.04 -33.00
N GLU A 125 -2.41 -5.55 -33.45
CA GLU A 125 -1.32 -5.91 -32.54
C GLU A 125 -0.81 -4.69 -31.76
N GLU A 126 -0.72 -3.52 -32.40
CA GLU A 126 -0.25 -2.27 -31.77
C GLU A 126 -1.19 -1.84 -30.63
N GLU A 127 -2.50 -1.89 -30.86
CA GLU A 127 -3.49 -1.57 -29.81
C GLU A 127 -3.40 -2.53 -28.62
N LEU A 128 -3.26 -3.84 -28.87
CA LEU A 128 -3.20 -4.84 -27.80
C LEU A 128 -1.86 -4.81 -27.04
N ALA A 129 -0.75 -4.58 -27.75
CA ALA A 129 0.58 -4.47 -27.16
C ALA A 129 0.78 -3.13 -26.42
N GLY A 130 0.01 -2.10 -26.78
CA GLY A 130 0.03 -0.79 -26.13
C GLY A 130 -0.63 -0.77 -24.75
N ILE A 131 -1.41 -1.79 -24.38
CA ILE A 131 -2.04 -1.90 -23.06
C ILE A 131 -0.95 -2.05 -21.99
N TYR A 132 -1.00 -1.22 -20.94
CA TYR A 132 -0.09 -1.31 -19.82
C TYR A 132 -0.34 -2.60 -19.01
N ARG A 133 0.73 -3.31 -18.65
CA ARG A 133 0.64 -4.58 -17.90
C ARG A 133 1.62 -4.62 -16.73
N PRO A 134 1.20 -5.11 -15.55
CA PRO A 134 2.10 -5.40 -14.43
C PRO A 134 2.93 -6.69 -14.63
N ARG A 135 2.51 -7.53 -15.59
CA ARG A 135 3.16 -8.79 -15.98
C ARG A 135 2.97 -9.12 -17.47
N PRO A 136 3.85 -9.92 -18.09
CA PRO A 136 3.71 -10.38 -19.47
C PRO A 136 2.38 -11.07 -19.74
N GLY A 137 1.90 -10.93 -20.97
CA GLY A 137 0.63 -11.52 -21.44
C GLY A 137 -0.49 -10.49 -21.55
N LEU A 138 -1.38 -10.72 -22.52
CA LEU A 138 -2.57 -9.89 -22.72
C LEU A 138 -3.55 -10.05 -21.55
N PRO A 139 -4.35 -9.02 -21.23
CA PRO A 139 -5.28 -9.06 -20.10
C PRO A 139 -6.58 -9.77 -20.47
N PHE A 140 -6.52 -10.95 -21.11
CA PHE A 140 -7.71 -11.68 -21.55
C PHE A 140 -7.68 -13.15 -21.13
N THR A 141 -8.82 -13.62 -20.63
CA THR A 141 -9.07 -15.03 -20.28
C THR A 141 -10.29 -15.56 -21.01
N HIS A 142 -10.27 -16.84 -21.40
CA HIS A 142 -11.41 -17.51 -22.00
C HIS A 142 -12.47 -17.88 -20.95
N TYR A 143 -13.71 -17.43 -21.17
CA TYR A 143 -14.89 -17.92 -20.46
C TYR A 143 -15.99 -18.30 -21.46
N THR A 144 -16.89 -19.19 -21.05
CA THR A 144 -18.06 -19.57 -21.87
C THR A 144 -19.28 -18.84 -21.33
N CYS A 145 -19.74 -17.82 -22.06
CA CYS A 145 -20.91 -17.01 -21.70
C CYS A 145 -22.09 -17.34 -22.63
N GLY A 146 -23.20 -17.84 -22.08
CA GLY A 146 -24.37 -18.24 -22.88
C GLY A 146 -24.05 -19.29 -23.94
N GLY A 147 -23.14 -20.22 -23.61
CA GLY A 147 -22.68 -21.28 -24.53
C GLY A 147 -21.70 -20.82 -25.62
N ARG A 148 -21.22 -19.57 -25.58
CA ARG A 148 -20.21 -19.06 -26.53
C ARG A 148 -18.94 -18.66 -25.80
N THR A 149 -17.79 -19.03 -26.35
CA THR A 149 -16.50 -18.55 -25.84
C THR A 149 -16.38 -17.04 -26.03
N ARG A 150 -15.90 -16.35 -24.99
CA ARG A 150 -15.60 -14.92 -24.93
C ARG A 150 -14.21 -14.72 -24.36
N LEU A 151 -13.55 -13.65 -24.80
CA LEU A 151 -12.32 -13.14 -24.20
C LEU A 151 -12.71 -12.06 -23.19
N VAL A 152 -12.75 -12.43 -21.92
CA VAL A 152 -13.09 -11.54 -20.80
C VAL A 152 -11.82 -10.81 -20.37
N TRP A 153 -11.94 -9.52 -20.09
CA TRP A 153 -10.83 -8.72 -19.59
C TRP A 153 -10.49 -9.11 -18.15
N THR A 154 -9.23 -9.48 -17.91
CA THR A 154 -8.71 -9.91 -16.59
C THR A 154 -7.34 -9.27 -16.39
N THR A 155 -7.29 -8.11 -15.75
CA THR A 155 -6.06 -7.33 -15.56
C THR A 155 -5.06 -8.07 -14.67
N PHE A 156 -5.55 -8.71 -13.61
CA PHE A 156 -4.77 -9.43 -12.61
C PHE A 156 -4.90 -10.93 -12.84
N THR A 157 -5.41 -11.70 -11.87
CA THR A 157 -5.66 -13.14 -12.04
C THR A 157 -6.79 -13.41 -13.03
N PRO A 158 -6.81 -14.59 -13.67
CA PRO A 158 -7.95 -15.03 -14.48
C PRO A 158 -9.29 -15.06 -13.73
N GLN A 159 -9.26 -15.17 -12.39
CA GLN A 159 -10.42 -15.21 -11.50
C GLN A 159 -10.97 -13.82 -11.17
N GLN A 160 -10.19 -12.76 -11.40
CA GLN A 160 -10.58 -11.37 -11.23
C GLN A 160 -11.05 -10.81 -12.57
N VAL A 161 -12.36 -10.81 -12.78
CA VAL A 161 -13.00 -10.33 -14.02
C VAL A 161 -13.25 -8.82 -13.91
N ASP A 162 -12.70 -8.05 -14.85
CA ASP A 162 -12.78 -6.61 -14.83
C ASP A 162 -14.21 -6.13 -15.15
N ILE A 163 -14.68 -5.15 -14.37
CA ILE A 163 -15.99 -4.54 -14.58
C ILE A 163 -15.87 -3.33 -15.52
N ASP A 164 -16.93 -3.05 -16.26
CA ASP A 164 -17.10 -1.79 -16.98
C ASP A 164 -17.61 -0.75 -16.00
N THR A 165 -16.71 0.12 -15.52
CA THR A 165 -17.01 1.16 -14.54
C THR A 165 -17.92 2.27 -15.07
N ASP A 166 -18.13 2.35 -16.39
CA ASP A 166 -19.01 3.35 -17.01
C ASP A 166 -20.40 2.79 -17.36
N SER A 167 -20.56 1.46 -17.31
CA SER A 167 -21.88 0.82 -17.41
C SER A 167 -22.78 1.17 -16.22
N GLU A 168 -24.10 1.19 -16.44
CA GLU A 168 -25.08 1.43 -15.37
C GLU A 168 -24.98 0.36 -14.27
N GLN A 169 -24.81 -0.90 -14.66
CA GLN A 169 -24.69 -2.05 -13.76
C GLN A 169 -23.40 -2.01 -12.96
N GLY A 170 -22.27 -1.74 -13.62
CA GLY A 170 -20.97 -1.60 -12.95
C GLY A 170 -20.97 -0.43 -11.98
N TRP A 171 -21.49 0.73 -12.38
CA TRP A 171 -21.61 1.89 -11.50
C TRP A 171 -22.54 1.62 -10.30
N THR A 172 -23.68 0.96 -10.53
CA THR A 172 -24.62 0.58 -9.45
C THR A 172 -23.95 -0.36 -8.44
N TYR A 173 -23.17 -1.32 -8.93
CA TYR A 173 -22.37 -2.20 -8.08
C TYR A 173 -21.36 -1.41 -7.24
N LEU A 174 -20.60 -0.50 -7.84
CA LEU A 174 -19.64 0.35 -7.10
C LEU A 174 -20.33 1.19 -6.02
N MET A 175 -21.50 1.76 -6.33
CA MET A 175 -22.27 2.52 -5.34
C MET A 175 -22.79 1.66 -4.19
N SER A 176 -23.13 0.39 -4.44
CA SER A 176 -23.52 -0.54 -3.37
C SER A 176 -22.38 -0.78 -2.37
N ILE A 177 -21.12 -0.79 -2.83
CA ILE A 177 -19.93 -0.89 -1.98
C ILE A 177 -19.83 0.37 -1.12
N PHE A 178 -19.86 1.55 -1.73
CA PHE A 178 -19.75 2.82 -1.02
C PHE A 178 -20.87 3.01 0.01
N ASP A 179 -22.10 2.66 -0.34
CA ASP A 179 -23.26 2.70 0.56
C ASP A 179 -23.08 1.75 1.75
N ARG A 180 -22.58 0.52 1.51
CA ARG A 180 -22.29 -0.42 2.58
C ARG A 180 -21.23 0.12 3.53
N MET A 181 -20.12 0.64 3.01
CA MET A 181 -19.03 1.16 3.84
C MET A 181 -19.49 2.34 4.68
N ALA A 182 -20.21 3.29 4.07
CA ALA A 182 -20.78 4.44 4.77
C ALA A 182 -21.75 4.04 5.89
N ALA A 183 -22.58 3.02 5.64
CA ALA A 183 -23.51 2.50 6.64
C ALA A 183 -22.83 1.71 7.78
N SER A 184 -21.57 1.31 7.60
CA SER A 184 -20.85 0.41 8.50
C SER A 184 -19.72 1.11 9.29
N HIS A 185 -19.84 2.43 9.48
CA HIS A 185 -18.90 3.25 10.27
C HIS A 185 -17.45 3.28 9.75
N VAL A 186 -17.24 2.98 8.47
CA VAL A 186 -15.95 3.20 7.79
C VAL A 186 -15.67 4.70 7.70
N SER A 187 -14.41 5.10 7.86
CA SER A 187 -13.97 6.49 7.77
C SER A 187 -13.32 6.83 6.43
N TYR A 188 -12.55 5.89 5.87
CA TYR A 188 -11.70 6.09 4.71
C TYR A 188 -11.84 4.93 3.73
N ILE A 189 -11.69 5.20 2.42
CA ILE A 189 -11.70 4.18 1.38
C ILE A 189 -10.36 4.21 0.63
N ARG A 190 -9.75 3.04 0.46
CA ARG A 190 -8.70 2.80 -0.53
C ARG A 190 -9.37 2.34 -1.83
N LEU A 191 -9.18 3.06 -2.92
CA LEU A 191 -9.57 2.59 -4.25
C LEU A 191 -8.45 1.72 -4.81
N ASP A 192 -8.67 0.41 -4.74
CA ASP A 192 -7.73 -0.60 -5.23
C ASP A 192 -7.67 -0.61 -6.75
N ALA A 193 -6.46 -0.67 -7.31
CA ALA A 193 -6.19 -0.81 -8.73
C ALA A 193 -6.93 0.21 -9.62
N VAL A 194 -7.29 1.38 -9.07
CA VAL A 194 -8.14 2.35 -9.77
C VAL A 194 -7.48 2.91 -11.02
N GLY A 195 -6.13 2.91 -11.06
CA GLY A 195 -5.35 3.26 -12.24
C GLY A 195 -5.67 2.43 -13.47
N TYR A 196 -6.18 1.21 -13.31
CA TYR A 196 -6.60 0.31 -14.38
C TYR A 196 -8.10 0.41 -14.70
N GLY A 197 -8.90 1.11 -13.90
CA GLY A 197 -10.37 1.01 -13.93
C GLY A 197 -11.04 1.46 -15.24
N ALA A 198 -10.36 2.26 -16.06
CA ALA A 198 -10.92 2.81 -17.29
C ALA A 198 -10.22 2.27 -18.55
N LYS A 199 -10.97 1.55 -19.40
CA LYS A 199 -10.47 0.98 -20.67
C LYS A 199 -10.98 1.80 -21.85
N GLU A 200 -10.09 2.04 -22.81
CA GLU A 200 -10.36 2.77 -24.05
C GLU A 200 -9.37 2.29 -25.12
N ALA A 201 -9.88 1.98 -26.31
CA ALA A 201 -9.03 1.63 -27.47
C ALA A 201 -8.02 2.76 -27.77
N ASP A 202 -6.92 2.42 -28.44
CA ASP A 202 -5.83 3.37 -28.75
C ASP A 202 -5.20 4.06 -27.51
N SER A 203 -5.27 3.41 -26.34
CA SER A 203 -4.68 3.93 -25.11
C SER A 203 -3.96 2.84 -24.31
N SER A 204 -3.13 3.24 -23.34
CA SER A 204 -2.52 2.29 -22.40
C SER A 204 -3.51 1.63 -21.44
N CYS A 205 -4.76 2.12 -21.37
CA CYS A 205 -5.76 1.72 -20.37
C CYS A 205 -5.27 1.85 -18.92
N PHE A 206 -4.26 2.69 -18.67
CA PHE A 206 -3.68 2.91 -17.35
C PHE A 206 -3.33 4.38 -17.14
N MET A 207 -3.97 4.99 -16.13
CA MET A 207 -3.77 6.40 -15.77
C MET A 207 -3.92 7.35 -16.97
N THR A 208 -4.95 7.10 -17.78
CA THR A 208 -5.34 7.92 -18.93
C THR A 208 -6.28 9.07 -18.50
N PRO A 209 -6.59 10.04 -19.36
CA PRO A 209 -7.63 11.04 -19.07
C PRO A 209 -8.97 10.43 -18.63
N LYS A 210 -9.42 9.35 -19.28
CA LYS A 210 -10.63 8.60 -18.88
C LYS A 210 -10.52 8.00 -17.47
N THR A 211 -9.32 7.55 -17.08
CA THR A 211 -9.05 7.09 -15.71
C THR A 211 -9.18 8.23 -14.69
N PHE A 212 -8.74 9.44 -15.06
CA PHE A 212 -8.83 10.61 -14.17
C PHE A 212 -10.29 11.05 -13.97
N GLU A 213 -11.12 10.94 -15.01
CA GLU A 213 -12.56 11.16 -14.90
C GLU A 213 -13.22 10.16 -13.96
N LEU A 214 -12.90 8.86 -14.09
CA LEU A 214 -13.36 7.82 -13.16
C LEU A 214 -12.96 8.13 -11.71
N ILE A 215 -11.69 8.45 -11.47
CA ILE A 215 -11.17 8.79 -10.14
C ILE A 215 -11.92 10.00 -9.57
N GLY A 216 -12.12 11.06 -10.37
CA GLY A 216 -12.86 12.24 -9.95
C GLY A 216 -14.30 11.93 -9.55
N ARG A 217 -14.99 11.10 -10.35
CA ARG A 217 -16.37 10.65 -10.09
C ARG A 217 -16.46 9.81 -8.81
N LEU A 218 -15.57 8.84 -8.62
CA LEU A 218 -15.51 8.02 -7.40
C LEU A 218 -15.22 8.87 -6.16
N ARG A 219 -14.32 9.86 -6.28
CA ARG A 219 -14.00 10.78 -5.19
C ARG A 219 -15.20 11.63 -4.79
N GLU A 220 -15.98 12.12 -5.76
CA GLU A 220 -17.21 12.85 -5.47
C GLU A 220 -18.23 11.99 -4.69
N GLU A 221 -18.38 10.72 -5.07
CA GLU A 221 -19.28 9.78 -4.39
C GLU A 221 -18.83 9.42 -2.97
N GLY A 222 -17.51 9.34 -2.73
CA GLY A 222 -16.95 9.21 -1.39
C GLY A 222 -17.29 10.43 -0.53
N ALA A 223 -17.04 11.63 -1.06
CA ALA A 223 -17.31 12.89 -0.36
C ALA A 223 -18.80 13.05 0.02
N LYS A 224 -19.73 12.66 -0.87
CA LYS A 224 -21.19 12.65 -0.60
C LYS A 224 -21.58 11.80 0.62
N ARG A 225 -20.75 10.81 0.96
CA ARG A 225 -20.98 9.84 2.04
C ARG A 225 -20.10 10.10 3.27
N GLY A 226 -19.28 11.16 3.25
CA GLY A 226 -18.32 11.44 4.32
C GLY A 226 -17.14 10.45 4.35
N LEU A 227 -16.84 9.80 3.24
CA LEU A 227 -15.70 8.89 3.07
C LEU A 227 -14.56 9.62 2.36
N GLU A 228 -13.42 9.76 3.02
CA GLU A 228 -12.23 10.29 2.35
C GLU A 228 -11.56 9.21 1.49
N ILE A 229 -11.08 9.62 0.31
CA ILE A 229 -10.57 8.71 -0.70
C ILE A 229 -9.04 8.73 -0.77
N LEU A 230 -8.45 7.55 -0.59
CA LEU A 230 -7.08 7.22 -0.95
C LEU A 230 -7.08 6.41 -2.23
N ILE A 231 -6.26 6.78 -3.21
CA ILE A 231 -6.08 5.95 -4.41
C ILE A 231 -4.77 5.17 -4.34
N GLU A 232 -4.81 3.92 -4.76
CA GLU A 232 -3.62 3.12 -5.02
C GLU A 232 -3.27 3.17 -6.51
N VAL A 233 -2.05 3.62 -6.78
CA VAL A 233 -1.48 3.77 -8.12
C VAL A 233 0.04 3.60 -8.03
N HIS A 234 0.55 2.46 -8.49
CA HIS A 234 1.97 2.27 -8.78
C HIS A 234 2.25 2.76 -10.20
N SER A 235 2.96 3.87 -10.34
CA SER A 235 3.17 4.53 -11.64
C SER A 235 4.46 5.35 -11.68
N TYR A 236 4.84 5.79 -12.87
CA TYR A 236 5.86 6.82 -13.02
C TYR A 236 5.53 8.05 -12.14
N TYR A 237 6.46 8.44 -11.27
CA TYR A 237 6.22 9.39 -10.17
C TYR A 237 5.50 10.69 -10.57
N ARG A 238 5.70 11.20 -11.79
CA ARG A 238 5.02 12.43 -12.26
C ARG A 238 3.53 12.25 -12.45
N LYS A 239 3.06 11.05 -12.83
CA LYS A 239 1.63 10.72 -12.87
C LYS A 239 1.03 10.77 -11.47
N GLN A 240 1.76 10.29 -10.46
CA GLN A 240 1.36 10.37 -9.05
C GLN A 240 1.23 11.83 -8.59
N ILE A 241 2.22 12.68 -8.91
CA ILE A 241 2.17 14.13 -8.62
C ILE A 241 0.95 14.77 -9.28
N GLU A 242 0.67 14.44 -10.54
CA GLU A 242 -0.43 15.04 -11.29
C GLU A 242 -1.82 14.66 -10.74
N ILE A 243 -2.03 13.39 -10.40
CA ILE A 243 -3.33 12.90 -9.91
C ILE A 243 -3.60 13.33 -8.47
N ALA A 244 -2.57 13.54 -7.65
CA ALA A 244 -2.71 13.88 -6.24
C ALA A 244 -3.55 15.15 -6.00
N SER A 245 -3.53 16.12 -6.92
CA SER A 245 -4.36 17.33 -6.84
C SER A 245 -5.86 17.09 -6.99
N LYS A 246 -6.28 15.90 -7.46
CA LYS A 246 -7.66 15.55 -7.80
C LYS A 246 -8.33 14.63 -6.77
N VAL A 247 -7.59 14.16 -5.77
CA VAL A 247 -8.05 13.20 -4.74
C VAL A 247 -7.70 13.68 -3.35
N ASP A 248 -8.31 13.08 -2.32
CA ASP A 248 -8.00 13.46 -0.94
C ASP A 248 -6.60 12.97 -0.56
N ARG A 249 -6.25 11.73 -0.92
CA ARG A 249 -4.94 11.13 -0.64
C ARG A 249 -4.37 10.29 -1.78
N VAL A 250 -3.05 10.27 -1.85
CA VAL A 250 -2.22 9.35 -2.64
C VAL A 250 -1.22 8.63 -1.74
N TYR A 251 -0.83 7.41 -2.09
CA TYR A 251 0.33 6.79 -1.46
C TYR A 251 1.64 7.48 -1.85
N ASP A 252 2.58 7.51 -0.92
CA ASP A 252 3.99 7.83 -1.20
C ASP A 252 4.78 6.54 -1.45
N PHE A 253 4.63 5.98 -2.66
CA PHE A 253 5.36 4.77 -3.07
C PHE A 253 6.80 5.02 -3.52
N ALA A 254 7.20 6.29 -3.72
CA ALA A 254 8.59 6.61 -4.00
C ALA A 254 9.47 6.50 -2.75
N LEU A 255 8.93 6.86 -1.57
CA LEU A 255 9.68 6.89 -0.34
C LEU A 255 10.34 5.53 0.05
N PRO A 256 9.64 4.38 0.04
CA PRO A 256 10.25 3.12 0.46
C PRO A 256 11.54 2.76 -0.28
N PRO A 257 11.59 2.71 -1.62
CA PRO A 257 12.83 2.39 -2.34
C PRO A 257 13.85 3.54 -2.27
N LEU A 258 13.45 4.81 -2.15
CA LEU A 258 14.42 5.90 -1.93
C LEU A 258 15.15 5.76 -0.60
N LEU A 259 14.46 5.37 0.48
CA LEU A 259 15.10 5.14 1.77
C LEU A 259 16.00 3.91 1.76
N LEU A 260 15.61 2.83 1.06
CA LEU A 260 16.50 1.69 0.84
C LEU A 260 17.76 2.12 0.10
N HIS A 261 17.62 2.87 -1.00
CA HIS A 261 18.75 3.44 -1.74
C HIS A 261 19.65 4.26 -0.80
N SER A 262 19.09 5.23 -0.07
CA SER A 262 19.86 6.08 0.84
C SER A 262 20.59 5.29 1.93
N LEU A 263 19.96 4.28 2.53
CA LEU A 263 20.56 3.43 3.57
C LEU A 263 21.65 2.50 3.02
N PHE A 264 21.57 2.13 1.74
CA PHE A 264 22.57 1.29 1.08
C PHE A 264 23.78 2.09 0.58
N THR A 265 23.57 3.32 0.14
CA THR A 265 24.60 4.12 -0.56
C THR A 265 25.14 5.29 0.26
N GLY A 266 24.36 5.80 1.21
CA GLY A 266 24.66 7.01 1.97
C GLY A 266 24.18 8.30 1.29
N HIS A 267 23.63 8.23 0.08
CA HIS A 267 23.15 9.38 -0.68
C HIS A 267 21.76 9.80 -0.21
N VAL A 268 21.56 11.09 0.09
CA VAL A 268 20.27 11.66 0.53
C VAL A 268 19.68 12.62 -0.49
N GLU A 269 20.40 13.00 -1.54
CA GLU A 269 19.92 13.90 -2.59
C GLU A 269 18.60 13.41 -3.22
N PRO A 270 18.42 12.11 -3.55
CA PRO A 270 17.14 11.64 -4.09
C PRO A 270 15.96 11.83 -3.13
N VAL A 271 16.19 11.64 -1.82
CA VAL A 271 15.17 11.90 -0.77
C VAL A 271 14.91 13.40 -0.63
N ALA A 272 15.95 14.24 -0.71
CA ALA A 272 15.80 15.69 -0.70
C ALA A 272 15.02 16.20 -1.92
N HIS A 273 15.35 15.71 -3.11
CA HIS A 273 14.65 16.04 -4.34
C HIS A 273 13.18 15.63 -4.24
N TRP A 274 12.90 14.40 -3.79
CA TRP A 274 11.53 13.94 -3.59
C TRP A 274 10.76 14.79 -2.59
N THR A 275 11.39 15.16 -1.46
CA THR A 275 10.81 16.06 -0.45
C THR A 275 10.37 17.40 -1.05
N ALA A 276 11.08 17.90 -2.07
CA ALA A 276 10.76 19.16 -2.73
C ALA A 276 9.61 19.08 -3.75
N VAL A 277 9.37 17.90 -4.36
CA VAL A 277 8.42 17.76 -5.49
C VAL A 277 7.20 16.89 -5.20
N ARG A 278 7.23 16.11 -4.11
CA ARG A 278 6.18 15.14 -3.77
C ARG A 278 4.83 15.79 -3.47
N PRO A 279 3.71 15.09 -3.71
CA PRO A 279 2.42 15.50 -3.18
C PRO A 279 2.37 15.36 -1.66
N ASN A 280 1.98 16.43 -0.96
CA ASN A 280 1.93 16.44 0.52
C ASN A 280 0.61 15.93 1.11
N ASN A 281 -0.44 15.78 0.30
CA ASN A 281 -1.65 15.07 0.69
C ASN A 281 -1.44 13.54 0.61
N ALA A 282 -0.39 13.06 1.27
CA ALA A 282 0.03 11.67 1.18
C ALA A 282 -0.53 10.80 2.31
N VAL A 283 -0.54 9.49 2.04
CA VAL A 283 -0.41 8.43 3.02
C VAL A 283 0.98 7.82 2.83
N THR A 284 1.84 7.91 3.84
CA THR A 284 3.24 7.45 3.73
C THR A 284 3.35 6.00 4.20
N VAL A 285 4.13 5.18 3.48
CA VAL A 285 4.36 3.75 3.78
C VAL A 285 5.84 3.41 3.64
N LEU A 286 6.26 2.28 4.20
CA LEU A 286 7.53 1.62 3.84
C LEU A 286 7.23 0.24 3.24
N ASP A 287 6.52 -0.56 4.01
CA ASP A 287 5.92 -1.82 3.62
C ASP A 287 4.42 -1.66 3.38
N THR A 288 3.92 -2.49 2.46
CA THR A 288 2.50 -2.73 2.24
C THR A 288 2.26 -4.25 2.30
N HIS A 289 1.06 -4.67 1.89
CA HIS A 289 0.74 -6.08 1.70
C HIS A 289 1.23 -6.64 0.36
N ASP A 290 1.72 -5.78 -0.54
CA ASP A 290 2.33 -6.17 -1.82
C ASP A 290 3.86 -6.19 -1.72
N GLY A 291 4.53 -6.32 -2.87
CA GLY A 291 5.99 -6.21 -2.93
C GLY A 291 6.46 -4.76 -2.93
N ILE A 292 7.76 -4.56 -2.75
CA ILE A 292 8.39 -3.23 -2.76
C ILE A 292 8.44 -2.72 -4.21
N GLY A 293 7.71 -1.63 -4.50
CA GLY A 293 7.61 -0.99 -5.83
C GLY A 293 8.87 -0.26 -6.28
N VAL A 294 9.96 -0.98 -6.53
CA VAL A 294 11.26 -0.38 -6.93
C VAL A 294 11.19 0.41 -8.24
N ILE A 295 10.23 0.09 -9.12
CA ILE A 295 10.03 0.81 -10.38
C ILE A 295 9.33 2.16 -10.22
N ASP A 296 8.70 2.45 -9.08
CA ASP A 296 7.99 3.72 -8.86
C ASP A 296 8.95 4.92 -8.84
N ILE A 297 10.26 4.65 -8.69
CA ILE A 297 11.34 5.64 -8.72
C ILE A 297 12.25 5.52 -9.94
N GLY A 298 11.98 4.54 -10.81
CA GLY A 298 12.68 4.33 -12.08
C GLY A 298 12.03 5.07 -13.25
N SER A 299 12.54 4.80 -14.46
CA SER A 299 11.95 5.34 -15.70
C SER A 299 10.53 4.84 -15.97
N ASP A 300 9.76 5.61 -16.75
CA ASP A 300 8.44 5.18 -17.23
C ASP A 300 8.56 3.88 -18.05
N GLN A 301 7.69 2.91 -17.76
CA GLN A 301 7.76 1.57 -18.34
C GLN A 301 7.38 1.53 -19.82
N LEU A 302 6.55 2.48 -20.28
CA LEU A 302 6.13 2.61 -21.68
C LEU A 302 7.06 3.56 -22.47
N ASP A 303 7.68 4.53 -21.80
CA ASP A 303 8.67 5.45 -22.38
C ASP A 303 9.90 5.63 -21.49
N ARG A 304 10.91 4.77 -21.71
CA ARG A 304 12.18 4.77 -20.96
C ARG A 304 13.03 6.04 -21.11
N SER A 305 12.66 6.95 -22.02
CA SER A 305 13.31 8.26 -22.13
C SER A 305 12.90 9.19 -20.98
N LEU A 306 11.75 8.95 -20.35
CA LEU A 306 11.29 9.65 -19.17
C LEU A 306 11.96 9.06 -17.92
N LYS A 307 12.98 9.77 -17.41
CA LYS A 307 13.79 9.32 -16.28
C LYS A 307 13.09 9.50 -14.93
N GLY A 308 13.37 8.54 -14.04
CA GLY A 308 12.84 8.47 -12.68
C GLY A 308 13.47 9.46 -11.70
N LEU A 309 13.34 9.15 -10.42
CA LEU A 309 13.95 9.89 -9.31
C LEU A 309 15.41 9.46 -9.08
N ILE A 310 15.77 8.25 -9.51
CA ILE A 310 17.15 7.78 -9.60
C ILE A 310 17.39 7.16 -11.00
N PRO A 311 18.66 7.05 -11.43
CA PRO A 311 19.02 6.29 -12.62
C PRO A 311 18.55 4.83 -12.59
N ASP A 312 18.26 4.25 -13.75
CA ASP A 312 17.74 2.88 -13.85
C ASP A 312 18.78 1.85 -13.32
N GLU A 313 20.08 2.13 -13.51
CA GLU A 313 21.17 1.32 -12.95
C GLU A 313 21.20 1.30 -11.42
N ASP A 314 20.73 2.37 -10.76
CA ASP A 314 20.64 2.43 -9.30
C ASP A 314 19.40 1.68 -8.79
N VAL A 315 18.33 1.61 -9.59
CA VAL A 315 17.19 0.70 -9.32
C VAL A 315 17.67 -0.75 -9.38
N ASP A 316 18.43 -1.12 -10.41
CA ASP A 316 19.00 -2.47 -10.54
C ASP A 316 19.94 -2.80 -9.36
N ALA A 317 20.80 -1.85 -8.96
CA ALA A 317 21.69 -2.02 -7.82
C ALA A 317 20.91 -2.18 -6.49
N LEU A 318 19.81 -1.44 -6.33
CA LEU A 318 18.91 -1.56 -5.17
C LEU A 318 18.31 -2.96 -5.09
N VAL A 319 17.76 -3.49 -6.19
CA VAL A 319 17.19 -4.85 -6.25
C VAL A 319 18.24 -5.90 -5.86
N ASN A 320 19.43 -5.81 -6.46
CA ASN A 320 20.54 -6.71 -6.14
C ASN A 320 20.97 -6.63 -4.67
N THR A 321 20.93 -5.43 -4.07
CA THR A 321 21.26 -5.25 -2.66
C THR A 321 20.20 -5.87 -1.75
N ILE A 322 18.91 -5.76 -2.07
CA ILE A 322 17.85 -6.46 -1.34
C ILE A 322 18.08 -7.98 -1.39
N HIS A 323 18.38 -8.53 -2.58
CA HIS A 323 18.69 -9.95 -2.73
C HIS A 323 19.91 -10.39 -1.90
N ALA A 324 20.95 -9.56 -1.85
CA ALA A 324 22.13 -9.82 -1.03
C ALA A 324 21.82 -9.78 0.47
N ASN A 325 21.15 -8.72 0.96
CA ASN A 325 20.79 -8.55 2.37
C ASN A 325 19.89 -9.67 2.89
N THR A 326 18.99 -10.16 2.04
CA THR A 326 18.09 -11.28 2.34
C THR A 326 18.71 -12.65 2.06
N HIS A 327 20.00 -12.73 1.73
CA HIS A 327 20.70 -13.97 1.44
C HIS A 327 20.01 -14.85 0.37
N GLY A 328 19.36 -14.20 -0.62
CA GLY A 328 18.63 -14.86 -1.70
C GLY A 328 17.16 -15.20 -1.42
N GLU A 329 16.65 -14.97 -0.21
CA GLU A 329 15.23 -15.22 0.13
C GLU A 329 14.28 -14.43 -0.77
N SER A 330 14.52 -13.12 -0.93
CA SER A 330 13.70 -12.28 -1.79
C SER A 330 13.78 -12.67 -3.28
N ALA A 331 14.92 -13.21 -3.72
CA ALA A 331 15.08 -13.72 -5.08
C ALA A 331 14.22 -14.97 -5.33
N ALA A 332 13.98 -15.80 -4.30
CA ALA A 332 13.09 -16.95 -4.38
C ALA A 332 11.60 -16.55 -4.46
N ALA A 333 11.24 -15.35 -3.99
CA ALA A 333 9.87 -14.84 -4.00
C ALA A 333 9.54 -13.89 -5.15
N THR A 334 10.55 -13.28 -5.78
CA THR A 334 10.37 -12.16 -6.73
C THR A 334 10.21 -12.62 -8.18
N GLY A 335 9.41 -11.88 -8.95
CA GLY A 335 9.28 -12.07 -10.39
C GLY A 335 8.75 -13.46 -10.75
N ALA A 336 9.42 -14.14 -11.69
CA ALA A 336 9.00 -15.46 -12.18
C ALA A 336 9.33 -16.62 -11.23
N ALA A 337 10.01 -16.37 -10.10
CA ALA A 337 10.37 -17.41 -9.14
C ALA A 337 9.16 -17.95 -8.35
N ALA A 338 8.08 -17.17 -8.27
CA ALA A 338 6.83 -17.51 -7.58
C ALA A 338 5.61 -16.97 -8.34
N SER A 339 4.40 -17.29 -7.88
CA SER A 339 3.17 -16.70 -8.42
C SER A 339 3.08 -15.21 -8.05
N ASN A 340 3.16 -14.32 -9.04
CA ASN A 340 3.14 -12.87 -8.87
C ASN A 340 2.19 -12.17 -9.86
N LEU A 341 1.56 -11.10 -9.37
CA LEU A 341 0.79 -10.16 -10.20
C LEU A 341 1.71 -9.10 -10.82
N ASP A 342 2.69 -8.63 -10.05
CA ASP A 342 3.67 -7.63 -10.47
C ASP A 342 5.06 -8.28 -10.59
N LEU A 343 5.61 -8.33 -11.80
CA LEU A 343 6.97 -8.85 -11.98
C LEU A 343 8.07 -7.87 -11.56
N TYR A 344 7.69 -6.61 -11.31
CA TYR A 344 8.61 -5.50 -11.11
C TYR A 344 8.68 -5.00 -9.66
N GLN A 345 7.92 -5.61 -8.76
CA GLN A 345 8.05 -5.41 -7.32
C GLN A 345 9.02 -6.45 -6.75
N VAL A 346 9.77 -6.07 -5.71
CA VAL A 346 10.63 -7.01 -4.97
C VAL A 346 9.88 -7.54 -3.75
N ASN A 347 9.68 -8.85 -3.68
CA ASN A 347 9.01 -9.48 -2.55
C ASN A 347 9.99 -9.73 -1.41
N SER A 348 9.86 -8.94 -0.35
CA SER A 348 10.60 -9.05 0.92
C SER A 348 9.82 -8.29 1.99
N THR A 349 9.96 -8.67 3.25
CA THR A 349 9.66 -7.71 4.32
C THR A 349 10.63 -6.53 4.21
N TYR A 350 10.18 -5.33 4.59
CA TYR A 350 11.05 -4.14 4.55
C TYR A 350 12.22 -4.27 5.54
N TYR A 351 12.00 -4.93 6.68
CA TYR A 351 13.05 -5.18 7.67
C TYR A 351 14.11 -6.15 7.15
N SER A 352 13.73 -7.26 6.50
CA SER A 352 14.69 -8.17 5.86
C SER A 352 15.38 -7.53 4.65
N ALA A 353 14.72 -6.64 3.91
CA ALA A 353 15.35 -5.89 2.83
C ALA A 353 16.52 -5.02 3.32
N LEU A 354 16.46 -4.53 4.56
CA LEU A 354 17.55 -3.82 5.26
C LEU A 354 18.57 -4.76 5.92
N GLY A 355 18.49 -6.07 5.70
CA GLY A 355 19.34 -7.06 6.36
C GLY A 355 19.06 -7.17 7.87
N CYS A 356 17.83 -6.88 8.29
CA CYS A 356 17.40 -6.87 9.70
C CYS A 356 18.18 -5.87 10.57
N ASN A 357 18.64 -4.76 9.99
CA ASN A 357 19.33 -3.70 10.71
C ASN A 357 18.34 -2.79 11.46
N ASP A 358 18.35 -2.85 12.80
CA ASP A 358 17.44 -2.09 13.66
C ASP A 358 17.60 -0.57 13.52
N GLN A 359 18.83 -0.07 13.41
CA GLN A 359 19.10 1.38 13.31
C GLN A 359 18.62 1.93 11.96
N HIS A 360 18.85 1.19 10.88
CA HIS A 360 18.36 1.54 9.54
C HIS A 360 16.84 1.51 9.50
N TYR A 361 16.22 0.50 10.13
CA TYR A 361 14.77 0.36 10.14
C TYR A 361 14.08 1.49 10.90
N LEU A 362 14.58 1.84 12.10
CA LEU A 362 14.05 2.95 12.88
C LEU A 362 14.29 4.30 12.21
N ALA A 363 15.44 4.49 11.57
CA ALA A 363 15.71 5.69 10.79
C ALA A 363 14.73 5.83 9.61
N ALA A 364 14.48 4.75 8.86
CA ALA A 364 13.51 4.75 7.77
C ALA A 364 12.10 5.12 8.26
N ARG A 365 11.65 4.55 9.39
CA ARG A 365 10.36 4.88 10.02
C ARG A 365 10.31 6.31 10.52
N ALA A 366 11.39 6.84 11.09
CA ALA A 366 11.46 8.23 11.50
C ALA A 366 11.31 9.17 10.31
N VAL A 367 12.03 8.94 9.21
CA VAL A 367 11.88 9.75 7.99
C VAL A 367 10.45 9.65 7.43
N GLN A 368 9.88 8.45 7.40
CA GLN A 368 8.48 8.24 7.00
C GLN A 368 7.50 9.09 7.81
N PHE A 369 7.69 9.19 9.12
CA PHE A 369 6.79 9.92 10.01
C PHE A 369 7.02 11.44 9.96
N PHE A 370 8.22 11.88 9.59
CA PHE A 370 8.57 13.30 9.46
C PHE A 370 8.22 13.91 8.11
N LEU A 371 8.03 13.12 7.05
CA LEU A 371 7.52 13.66 5.79
C LEU A 371 6.02 14.00 5.87
N PRO A 372 5.54 15.07 5.20
CA PRO A 372 4.12 15.42 5.19
C PRO A 372 3.23 14.29 4.66
N GLY A 373 2.30 13.83 5.48
CA GLY A 373 1.38 12.75 5.14
C GLY A 373 0.90 12.03 6.39
N VAL A 374 -0.14 11.20 6.22
CA VAL A 374 -0.63 10.32 7.28
C VAL A 374 0.15 9.00 7.21
N PRO A 375 0.95 8.65 8.23
CA PRO A 375 1.78 7.45 8.14
C PRO A 375 0.98 6.17 8.37
N GLN A 376 1.26 5.17 7.55
CA GLN A 376 0.78 3.80 7.69
C GLN A 376 1.95 2.83 7.93
N VAL A 377 1.78 1.94 8.90
CA VAL A 377 2.74 0.86 9.21
C VAL A 377 2.06 -0.46 8.91
N TYR A 378 2.64 -1.29 8.05
CA TYR A 378 2.10 -2.63 7.81
C TYR A 378 2.45 -3.56 8.96
N TYR A 379 1.55 -4.49 9.31
CA TYR A 379 1.64 -5.28 10.54
C TYR A 379 2.89 -6.14 10.67
N VAL A 380 3.45 -6.63 9.56
CA VAL A 380 4.75 -7.33 9.58
C VAL A 380 5.85 -6.37 10.02
N GLY A 381 5.87 -5.15 9.47
CA GLY A 381 6.78 -4.10 9.91
C GLY A 381 6.54 -3.60 11.34
N ALA A 382 5.29 -3.51 11.77
CA ALA A 382 4.95 -3.16 13.16
C ALA A 382 5.64 -4.06 14.18
N LEU A 383 5.91 -5.31 13.80
CA LEU A 383 6.60 -6.32 14.60
C LEU A 383 8.05 -6.55 14.16
N ALA A 384 8.60 -5.70 13.28
CA ALA A 384 9.92 -5.85 12.67
C ALA A 384 10.17 -7.28 12.15
N GLY A 385 9.20 -7.82 11.42
CA GLY A 385 9.16 -9.21 10.97
C GLY A 385 10.18 -9.54 9.88
N GLY A 386 10.76 -10.73 9.97
CA GLY A 386 11.59 -11.31 8.93
C GLY A 386 10.77 -11.94 7.80
N ASN A 387 11.44 -12.28 6.70
CA ASN A 387 10.85 -13.04 5.59
C ASN A 387 10.27 -14.39 6.05
N ASP A 388 9.02 -14.67 5.67
CA ASP A 388 8.37 -15.94 5.94
C ASP A 388 8.58 -16.93 4.79
N MET A 389 9.71 -17.63 4.86
CA MET A 389 10.07 -18.65 3.87
C MET A 389 9.18 -19.88 3.97
N ASP A 390 8.66 -20.20 5.15
CA ASP A 390 7.79 -21.37 5.34
C ASP A 390 6.44 -21.16 4.66
N LEU A 391 5.84 -19.97 4.80
CA LEU A 391 4.60 -19.64 4.10
C LEU A 391 4.82 -19.56 2.59
N LEU A 392 5.89 -18.90 2.12
CA LEU A 392 6.25 -18.87 0.71
C LEU A 392 6.38 -20.30 0.12
N ASN A 393 7.09 -21.20 0.82
CA ASN A 393 7.28 -22.57 0.35
C ASN A 393 5.97 -23.37 0.34
N ARG A 394 5.00 -23.03 1.18
CA ARG A 394 3.69 -23.69 1.26
C ARG A 394 2.71 -23.19 0.20
N THR A 395 2.69 -21.89 -0.08
CA THR A 395 1.68 -21.28 -0.96
C THR A 395 2.20 -21.04 -2.37
N HIS A 396 3.51 -20.91 -2.55
CA HIS A 396 4.17 -20.48 -3.78
C HIS A 396 3.68 -19.10 -4.30
N VAL A 397 3.06 -18.29 -3.45
CA VAL A 397 2.68 -16.91 -3.74
C VAL A 397 3.82 -16.01 -3.29
N GLY A 398 4.41 -15.24 -4.21
CA GLY A 398 5.61 -14.46 -3.92
C GLY A 398 5.43 -13.47 -2.76
N ARG A 399 4.31 -12.75 -2.75
CA ARG A 399 3.96 -11.77 -1.71
C ARG A 399 3.77 -12.39 -0.32
N ASP A 400 3.55 -13.71 -0.22
CA ASP A 400 3.36 -14.37 1.07
C ASP A 400 4.61 -14.35 1.97
N ILE A 401 5.79 -14.12 1.39
CA ILE A 401 7.03 -13.89 2.17
C ILE A 401 6.91 -12.71 3.14
N ASN A 402 6.04 -11.73 2.85
CA ASN A 402 5.77 -10.53 3.65
C ASN A 402 4.35 -10.54 4.24
N ARG A 403 3.87 -11.72 4.65
CA ARG A 403 2.43 -11.92 4.89
C ARG A 403 2.17 -12.95 5.99
N HIS A 404 3.10 -13.01 6.95
CA HIS A 404 3.15 -13.97 8.06
C HIS A 404 1.88 -13.98 8.92
N TYR A 405 1.54 -15.14 9.50
CA TYR A 405 0.39 -15.30 10.40
C TYR A 405 0.84 -15.17 11.87
N TYR A 406 0.80 -13.95 12.41
CA TYR A 406 1.20 -13.71 13.79
C TYR A 406 0.16 -14.19 14.79
N THR A 407 0.53 -15.18 15.60
CA THR A 407 -0.28 -15.59 16.76
C THR A 407 -0.19 -14.56 17.88
N VAL A 408 -1.17 -14.55 18.79
CA VAL A 408 -1.14 -13.68 19.99
C VAL A 408 0.17 -13.83 20.78
N ALA A 409 0.65 -15.07 20.96
CA ALA A 409 1.88 -15.34 21.70
C ALA A 409 3.13 -14.78 20.99
N GLU A 410 3.18 -14.89 19.67
CA GLU A 410 4.29 -14.37 18.87
C GLU A 410 4.28 -12.83 18.80
N ILE A 411 3.09 -12.21 18.80
CA ILE A 411 2.95 -10.76 18.94
C ILE A 411 3.54 -10.32 20.28
N ASP A 412 3.14 -10.96 21.38
CA ASP A 412 3.61 -10.63 22.72
C ASP A 412 5.14 -10.86 22.84
N GLU A 413 5.71 -11.88 22.17
CA GLU A 413 7.17 -12.08 22.07
C GLU A 413 7.87 -10.97 21.28
N ASN A 414 7.35 -10.59 20.11
CA ASN A 414 7.97 -9.55 19.28
C ASN A 414 7.88 -8.16 19.92
N LEU A 415 6.83 -7.89 20.70
CA LEU A 415 6.69 -6.66 21.47
C LEU A 415 7.79 -6.49 22.53
N GLU A 416 8.51 -7.55 22.90
CA GLU A 416 9.64 -7.45 23.82
C GLU A 416 10.94 -6.96 23.13
N ARG A 417 11.03 -7.05 21.80
CA ARG A 417 12.22 -6.66 21.03
C ARG A 417 12.47 -5.14 21.13
N PRO A 418 13.73 -4.70 21.33
CA PRO A 418 14.06 -3.28 21.44
C PRO A 418 13.57 -2.44 20.24
N VAL A 419 13.76 -2.94 19.02
CA VAL A 419 13.34 -2.25 17.78
C VAL A 419 11.82 -2.04 17.72
N VAL A 420 11.03 -3.00 18.18
CA VAL A 420 9.55 -2.90 18.19
C VAL A 420 9.09 -1.92 19.28
N LYS A 421 9.71 -1.95 20.46
CA LYS A 421 9.46 -0.96 21.53
C LYS A 421 9.78 0.45 21.06
N ALA A 422 10.91 0.63 20.38
CA ALA A 422 11.34 1.92 19.84
C ALA A 422 10.39 2.43 18.75
N LEU A 423 9.95 1.56 17.83
CA LEU A 423 8.94 1.92 16.83
C LEU A 423 7.62 2.35 17.49
N ASN A 424 7.14 1.61 18.49
CA ASN A 424 5.91 1.96 19.21
C ASN A 424 6.03 3.31 19.92
N ALA A 425 7.19 3.62 20.52
CA ALA A 425 7.46 4.92 21.13
C ALA A 425 7.50 6.06 20.09
N LEU A 426 8.13 5.82 18.93
CA LEU A 426 8.19 6.77 17.83
C LEU A 426 6.80 7.06 17.24
N CYS A 427 5.93 6.04 17.12
CA CYS A 427 4.54 6.23 16.74
C CYS A 427 3.78 7.12 17.75
N ARG A 428 3.98 6.87 19.06
CA ARG A 428 3.35 7.70 20.12
C ARG A 428 3.80 9.15 20.01
N LEU A 429 5.10 9.41 19.87
CA LEU A 429 5.62 10.77 19.61
C LEU A 429 4.93 11.41 18.39
N ARG A 430 4.84 10.67 17.29
CA ARG A 430 4.22 11.15 16.05
C ARG A 430 2.73 11.46 16.22
N ASN A 431 2.06 10.76 17.12
CA ASN A 431 0.66 10.98 17.45
C ASN A 431 0.47 12.12 18.45
N THR A 432 1.39 12.38 19.38
CA THR A 432 1.12 13.29 20.50
C THR A 432 1.65 14.72 20.30
N LEU A 433 2.80 14.90 19.62
CA LEU A 433 3.33 16.24 19.39
C LEU A 433 2.47 17.02 18.39
N ASP A 434 1.99 18.19 18.80
CA ASP A 434 1.25 19.11 17.93
C ASP A 434 2.12 19.70 16.81
N ALA A 435 3.44 19.51 16.88
CA ALA A 435 4.40 19.89 15.84
C ALA A 435 3.98 19.36 14.48
N PHE A 436 3.53 18.10 14.41
CA PHE A 436 3.17 17.44 13.16
C PHE A 436 1.85 17.95 12.54
N ASP A 437 1.10 18.80 13.26
CA ASP A 437 -0.07 19.53 12.74
C ASP A 437 0.28 20.98 12.31
N GLY A 438 1.57 21.35 12.38
CA GLY A 438 2.07 22.69 12.13
C GLY A 438 2.76 22.87 10.77
N GLU A 439 3.81 23.68 10.75
CA GLU A 439 4.57 24.00 9.54
C GLU A 439 5.77 23.06 9.36
N PHE A 440 5.90 22.50 8.16
CA PHE A 440 7.02 21.65 7.76
C PHE A 440 8.11 22.45 7.03
N SER A 441 9.37 22.15 7.33
CA SER A 441 10.52 22.59 6.53
C SER A 441 11.61 21.52 6.53
N HIS A 442 12.59 21.65 5.63
CA HIS A 442 13.76 20.77 5.61
C HIS A 442 15.02 21.54 5.21
N GLU A 443 16.17 21.03 5.65
CA GLU A 443 17.50 21.55 5.35
C GLU A 443 18.38 20.38 4.91
N VAL A 444 19.26 20.60 3.94
CA VAL A 444 20.13 19.56 3.38
C VAL A 444 21.58 20.01 3.48
N ASP A 445 22.46 19.12 3.92
CA ASP A 445 23.92 19.31 3.91
C ASP A 445 24.55 18.41 2.83
N GLY A 446 24.71 19.00 1.65
CA GLY A 446 25.21 18.31 0.46
C GLY A 446 24.39 17.07 0.13
N ASP A 447 25.06 15.97 -0.14
CA ASP A 447 24.44 14.67 -0.39
C ASP A 447 24.73 13.69 0.76
N THR A 448 24.83 14.22 1.98
CA THR A 448 25.24 13.43 3.16
C THR A 448 24.21 13.41 4.27
N SER A 449 23.50 14.53 4.48
CA SER A 449 22.54 14.68 5.57
C SER A 449 21.33 15.50 5.16
N ILE A 450 20.16 15.12 5.65
CA ILE A 450 18.91 15.89 5.54
C ILE A 450 18.27 16.02 6.92
N THR A 451 17.83 17.22 7.27
CA THR A 451 17.10 17.51 8.50
C THR A 451 15.68 17.95 8.20
N PHE A 452 14.70 17.21 8.71
CA PHE A 452 13.27 17.51 8.62
C PHE A 452 12.81 18.23 9.89
N ARG A 453 12.03 19.30 9.76
CA ARG A 453 11.55 20.09 10.89
C ARG A 453 10.04 20.29 10.84
N TRP A 454 9.43 20.22 12.01
CA TRP A 454 8.03 20.56 12.25
C TRP A 454 7.94 21.59 13.36
N GLN A 455 7.14 22.64 13.14
CA GLN A 455 6.86 23.67 14.13
C GLN A 455 5.35 23.76 14.37
N GLY A 456 4.92 23.32 15.55
CA GLY A 456 3.54 23.38 16.03
C GLY A 456 3.28 24.65 16.82
N ARG A 457 2.15 24.67 17.56
CA ARG A 457 1.80 25.82 18.40
C ARG A 457 2.53 25.79 19.74
N THR A 458 2.66 24.60 20.32
CA THR A 458 3.32 24.40 21.63
C THR A 458 4.54 23.51 21.57
N SER A 459 4.72 22.74 20.48
CA SER A 459 5.86 21.85 20.30
C SER A 459 6.62 22.09 18.98
N SER A 460 7.83 21.55 18.90
CA SER A 460 8.61 21.46 17.67
C SER A 460 9.37 20.15 17.63
N ALA A 461 9.71 19.67 16.44
CA ALA A 461 10.51 18.46 16.27
C ALA A 461 11.45 18.60 15.08
N ALA A 462 12.66 18.05 15.21
CA ALA A 462 13.68 18.03 14.18
C ALA A 462 14.34 16.65 14.10
N LEU A 463 14.26 16.00 12.95
CA LEU A 463 14.90 14.73 12.66
C LEU A 463 16.04 14.95 11.68
N THR A 464 17.27 14.60 12.05
CA THR A 464 18.42 14.58 11.14
C THR A 464 18.67 13.14 10.71
N PHE A 465 18.73 12.91 9.40
CA PHE A 465 19.01 11.61 8.77
C PHE A 465 20.32 11.68 7.99
N GLU A 466 21.28 10.84 8.38
CA GLU A 466 22.65 10.82 7.86
C GLU A 466 23.12 9.36 7.66
N PRO A 467 22.61 8.67 6.61
CA PRO A 467 22.84 7.24 6.39
C PRO A 467 24.33 6.89 6.19
N GLY A 468 25.13 7.82 5.66
CA GLY A 468 26.58 7.64 5.47
C GLY A 468 27.37 7.32 6.75
N ARG A 469 26.83 7.65 7.94
CA ARG A 469 27.46 7.32 9.24
C ARG A 469 27.45 5.83 9.57
N GLY A 470 26.52 5.07 8.99
CA GLY A 470 26.20 3.72 9.42
C GLY A 470 26.03 2.73 8.29
N LEU A 471 26.77 2.85 7.18
CA LEU A 471 26.62 1.94 6.03
C LEU A 471 26.94 0.48 6.39
N GLY A 472 26.24 -0.44 5.72
CA GLY A 472 26.37 -1.89 5.86
C GLY A 472 25.32 -2.51 6.80
N ALA A 473 24.83 -3.69 6.44
CA ALA A 473 23.74 -4.37 7.17
C ALA A 473 24.09 -4.70 8.64
N ASP A 474 25.37 -4.95 8.96
CA ASP A 474 25.81 -5.26 10.32
C ASP A 474 26.11 -4.03 11.19
N ASN A 475 25.93 -2.81 10.66
CA ASN A 475 26.35 -1.59 11.33
C ASN A 475 25.31 -1.12 12.36
N ALA A 476 25.69 -1.10 13.64
CA ALA A 476 24.84 -0.66 14.73
C ALA A 476 24.93 0.84 15.05
N THR A 477 25.62 1.64 14.22
CA THR A 477 25.74 3.09 14.41
C THR A 477 24.40 3.75 14.08
N PRO A 478 23.82 4.57 14.98
CA PRO A 478 22.64 5.35 14.66
C PRO A 478 22.88 6.27 13.47
N VAL A 479 21.95 6.25 12.51
CA VAL A 479 21.94 7.09 11.32
C VAL A 479 20.84 8.15 11.34
N ALA A 480 20.09 8.22 12.45
CA ALA A 480 19.08 9.24 12.68
C ALA A 480 19.19 9.77 14.12
N SER A 481 19.08 11.10 14.27
CA SER A 481 18.96 11.77 15.55
C SER A 481 17.74 12.68 15.56
N LEU A 482 17.13 12.83 16.74
CA LEU A 482 15.87 13.52 16.93
C LEU A 482 16.01 14.51 18.09
N ALA A 483 15.62 15.76 17.85
CA ALA A 483 15.41 16.76 18.89
C ALA A 483 13.96 17.24 18.86
N TRP A 484 13.35 17.46 20.02
CA TRP A 484 12.00 18.01 20.09
C TRP A 484 11.81 18.91 21.30
N THR A 485 10.76 19.72 21.27
CA THR A 485 10.29 20.50 22.41
C THR A 485 8.85 20.16 22.71
N ASP A 486 8.51 20.04 23.99
CA ASP A 486 7.15 19.88 24.49
C ASP A 486 6.95 20.70 25.78
N ASP A 487 5.87 20.45 26.52
CA ASP A 487 5.53 21.18 27.74
C ASP A 487 6.57 21.01 28.87
N GLU A 488 7.42 19.97 28.82
CA GLU A 488 8.51 19.73 29.77
C GLU A 488 9.85 20.36 29.34
N GLY A 489 9.92 20.92 28.12
CA GLY A 489 11.08 21.64 27.61
C GLY A 489 11.71 20.98 26.39
N ALA A 490 13.04 21.08 26.27
CA ALA A 490 13.78 20.56 25.12
C ALA A 490 14.40 19.20 25.42
N HIS A 491 14.25 18.27 24.48
CA HIS A 491 14.72 16.90 24.57
C HIS A 491 15.49 16.52 23.30
N ALA A 492 16.34 15.50 23.41
CA ALA A 492 17.05 14.95 22.26
C ALA A 492 17.38 13.48 22.47
N THR A 493 17.48 12.75 21.35
CA THR A 493 18.04 11.41 21.30
C THR A 493 18.89 11.26 20.03
N ASP A 494 20.11 10.76 20.21
CA ASP A 494 21.02 10.41 19.12
C ASP A 494 20.93 8.92 18.75
N ASP A 495 20.04 8.17 19.40
CA ASP A 495 19.85 6.73 19.21
C ASP A 495 18.40 6.34 19.51
N LEU A 496 17.58 6.22 18.46
CA LEU A 496 16.16 5.89 18.57
C LEU A 496 15.92 4.49 19.15
N LEU A 497 16.89 3.57 19.04
CA LEU A 497 16.78 2.20 19.52
C LEU A 497 17.00 2.13 21.04
N ASN A 498 18.10 2.71 21.50
CA ASN A 498 18.53 2.60 22.90
C ASN A 498 17.94 3.68 23.81
N ASN A 499 17.53 4.82 23.23
CA ASN A 499 16.89 5.92 23.95
C ASN A 499 15.70 6.45 23.13
N PRO A 500 14.61 5.65 23.00
CA PRO A 500 13.46 6.05 22.21
C PRO A 500 12.79 7.30 22.81
N PRO A 501 12.20 8.17 21.96
CA PRO A 501 11.55 9.38 22.44
C PRO A 501 10.31 9.06 23.28
N VAL A 502 10.15 9.78 24.39
CA VAL A 502 8.97 9.70 25.26
C VAL A 502 8.39 11.10 25.35
N VAL A 503 7.10 11.24 25.03
CA VAL A 503 6.38 12.50 25.21
C VAL A 503 5.78 12.53 26.60
N ALA A 504 5.84 13.70 27.23
CA ALA A 504 5.29 13.98 28.55
C ALA A 504 3.77 13.78 28.64
#